data_AF-A0A7C3XN66-F1
#
_entry.id   AF-A0A7C3XN66-F1
#
_cell.length_a   1.000
_cell.length_b   1.000
_cell.length_c   1.000
_cell.angle_alpha   90.00
_cell.angle_beta   90.00
_cell.angle_gamma   90.00
#
_symmetry.space_group_name_H-M   'P 1'
#
loop_
_entity.id
_entity.type
_entity.pdbx_description
1 polymer ?
#
loop_
_entity_poly.entity_id
_entity_poly.type
_entity_poly.pdbx_seq_one_letter_code
_entity_poly.pdbx_strand_id
1 'polypeptide(L)'
;MKAVKDDEVTVGSLKDAVARFIRERGWERFHNPKNLAESICIESSELLENFQWVTTDESETYSEDGGRLRSVSSELADVIIYCLAFANVLNIDVAHSVTLKLRECEGRYPKLDFYGRPPNLSKIRKA
;
A
#
# COMPACT_ATOMS: atom_id res chain seq x y z
N MET A 1 18.71 -7.71 12.52
CA MET A 1 17.42 -8.34 12.88
C MET A 1 17.24 -9.57 12.01
N LYS A 2 16.58 -10.62 12.52
CA LYS A 2 16.19 -11.77 11.69
C LYS A 2 15.24 -11.27 10.59
N ALA A 3 15.44 -11.71 9.35
CA ALA A 3 14.49 -11.43 8.27
C ALA A 3 13.13 -12.01 8.65
N VAL A 4 12.08 -11.21 8.48
CA VAL A 4 10.71 -11.58 8.82
C VAL A 4 9.92 -11.74 7.53
N LYS A 5 9.04 -12.73 7.46
CA LYS A 5 8.28 -13.09 6.25
C LYS A 5 6.79 -12.84 6.40
N ASP A 6 6.11 -12.68 5.26
CA ASP A 6 4.67 -12.38 5.19
C ASP A 6 3.78 -13.49 5.79
N ASP A 7 4.24 -14.74 5.78
CA ASP A 7 3.55 -15.89 6.37
C ASP A 7 3.74 -16.00 7.90
N GLU A 8 4.65 -15.23 8.47
CA GLU A 8 4.95 -15.20 9.91
C GLU A 8 4.34 -13.97 10.61
N VAL A 9 4.09 -12.88 9.86
CA VAL A 9 3.64 -11.60 10.41
C VAL A 9 2.28 -11.20 9.90
N THR A 10 1.40 -10.89 10.85
CA THR A 10 0.05 -10.40 10.53
C THR A 10 0.04 -8.90 10.30
N VAL A 11 -0.97 -8.41 9.59
CA VAL A 11 -1.24 -6.97 9.44
C VAL A 11 -1.37 -6.28 10.80
N GLY A 12 -1.97 -6.94 11.80
CA GLY A 12 -2.07 -6.41 13.17
C GLY A 12 -0.70 -6.20 13.79
N SER A 13 0.21 -7.16 13.65
CA SER A 13 1.58 -7.05 14.16
C SER A 13 2.37 -5.91 13.51
N LEU A 14 2.15 -5.64 12.21
CA LEU A 14 2.73 -4.48 11.54
C LEU A 14 2.14 -3.16 12.03
N LYS A 15 0.81 -3.08 12.20
CA LYS A 15 0.15 -1.91 12.79
C LYS A 15 0.72 -1.56 14.16
N ASP A 16 0.93 -2.57 15.01
CA ASP A 16 1.50 -2.39 16.36
C ASP A 16 2.95 -1.92 16.30
N ALA A 17 3.76 -2.48 15.39
CA ALA A 17 5.15 -2.07 15.19
C ALA A 17 5.24 -0.60 14.77
N VAL A 18 4.40 -0.17 13.83
CA VAL A 18 4.31 1.23 13.37
C VAL A 18 3.85 2.14 14.50
N ALA A 19 2.78 1.78 15.23
CA ALA A 19 2.27 2.57 16.35
C ALA A 19 3.35 2.77 17.44
N ARG A 20 4.07 1.70 17.79
CA ARG A 20 5.17 1.76 18.74
C ARG A 20 6.28 2.69 18.26
N PHE A 21 6.72 2.56 17.01
CA PHE A 21 7.77 3.41 16.44
C PHE A 21 7.42 4.91 16.52
N ILE A 22 6.17 5.27 16.20
CA ILE A 22 5.65 6.64 16.25
C ILE A 22 5.60 7.14 17.70
N ARG A 23 5.08 6.32 18.62
CA ARG A 23 4.93 6.68 20.03
C ARG A 23 6.26 6.90 20.74
N GLU A 24 7.25 6.04 20.49
CA GLU A 24 8.60 6.17 21.04
C GLU A 24 9.28 7.51 20.69
N ARG A 25 8.84 8.15 19.61
CA ARG A 25 9.35 9.45 19.15
C ARG A 25 8.42 10.62 19.50
N GLY A 26 7.29 10.36 20.14
CA GLY A 26 6.27 11.38 20.44
C GLY A 26 5.67 12.02 19.18
N TRP A 27 5.68 11.31 18.06
CA TRP A 27 5.21 11.84 16.77
C TRP A 27 3.69 11.77 16.58
N GLU A 28 2.97 11.16 17.53
CA GLU A 28 1.50 11.06 17.52
C GLU A 28 0.83 12.44 17.31
N ARG A 29 1.44 13.53 17.83
CA ARG A 29 0.97 14.92 17.63
C ARG A 29 0.97 15.42 16.18
N PHE A 30 1.76 14.82 15.30
CA PHE A 30 1.86 15.18 13.88
C PHE A 30 1.03 14.25 12.99
N HIS A 31 0.62 13.11 13.52
CA HIS A 31 -0.09 12.03 12.84
C HIS A 31 -1.61 12.23 12.94
N ASN A 32 -2.11 13.36 12.45
CA ASN A 32 -3.56 13.53 12.24
C ASN A 32 -3.97 12.97 10.85
N PRO A 33 -5.26 12.64 10.62
CA PRO A 33 -5.71 12.02 9.38
C PRO A 33 -5.35 12.81 8.11
N LYS A 34 -5.42 14.14 8.16
CA LYS A 34 -5.09 14.99 7.00
C LYS A 34 -3.61 14.86 6.63
N ASN A 35 -2.72 15.01 7.61
CA ASN A 35 -1.28 14.90 7.39
C ASN A 35 -0.88 13.51 6.89
N LEU A 36 -1.48 12.46 7.47
CA LEU A 36 -1.19 11.08 7.06
C LEU A 36 -1.67 10.79 5.64
N ALA A 37 -2.84 11.32 5.24
CA ALA A 37 -3.29 11.22 3.85
C ALA A 37 -2.35 11.94 2.87
N GLU A 38 -1.80 13.09 3.27
CA GLU A 38 -0.78 13.81 2.50
C GLU A 38 0.50 12.96 2.37
N SER A 39 1.01 12.39 3.48
CA SER A 39 2.17 11.50 3.46
C SER A 39 1.98 10.29 2.55
N ILE A 40 0.80 9.63 2.57
CA ILE A 40 0.51 8.52 1.65
C ILE A 40 0.68 8.95 0.19
N CYS A 41 0.19 10.15 -0.17
CA CYS A 41 0.30 10.68 -1.53
C CYS A 41 1.75 10.99 -1.92
N ILE A 42 2.53 11.54 -0.98
CA ILE A 42 3.95 11.85 -1.17
C ILE A 42 4.73 10.57 -1.45
N GLU A 43 4.66 9.57 -0.56
CA GLU A 43 5.40 8.31 -0.75
C GLU A 43 4.92 7.53 -1.98
N SER A 44 3.64 7.64 -2.34
CA SER A 44 3.13 7.06 -3.59
C SER A 44 3.74 7.72 -4.82
N SER A 45 4.09 9.00 -4.72
CA SER A 45 4.77 9.75 -5.79
C SER A 45 6.25 9.39 -5.86
N GLU A 46 6.91 9.15 -4.73
CA GLU A 46 8.31 8.64 -4.68
C GLU A 46 8.38 7.21 -5.26
N LEU A 47 7.41 6.35 -4.95
CA LEU A 47 7.26 5.05 -5.61
C LEU A 47 7.09 5.21 -7.12
N LEU A 48 6.28 6.16 -7.58
CA LEU A 48 6.07 6.43 -9.01
C LEU A 48 7.36 6.92 -9.71
N GLU A 49 8.19 7.72 -9.03
CA GLU A 49 9.44 8.26 -9.59
C GLU A 49 10.38 7.16 -10.11
N ASN A 50 10.37 5.99 -9.47
CA ASN A 50 11.13 4.80 -9.90
C ASN A 50 10.79 4.33 -11.33
N PHE A 51 9.64 4.75 -11.87
CA PHE A 51 9.10 4.37 -13.18
C PHE A 51 8.95 5.54 -14.15
N GLN A 52 9.27 6.79 -13.76
CA GLN A 52 8.93 7.99 -14.54
C GLN A 52 9.53 8.03 -15.95
N TRP A 53 10.72 7.44 -16.14
CA TRP A 53 11.47 7.48 -17.40
C TRP A 53 11.75 6.10 -17.98
N VAL A 54 10.90 5.13 -17.66
CA VAL A 54 11.16 3.71 -17.93
C VAL A 54 10.01 3.15 -18.74
N THR A 55 10.35 2.36 -19.76
CA THR A 55 9.34 1.69 -20.59
C THR A 55 8.67 0.56 -19.82
N THR A 56 7.50 0.13 -20.28
CA THR A 56 6.80 -1.03 -19.70
C THR A 56 7.69 -2.26 -19.68
N ASP A 57 8.34 -2.58 -20.80
CA ASP A 57 9.20 -3.76 -20.94
C ASP A 57 10.40 -3.72 -19.98
N GLU A 58 11.04 -2.55 -19.81
CA GLU A 58 12.12 -2.40 -18.84
C GLU A 58 11.63 -2.59 -17.40
N SER A 59 10.45 -2.07 -17.07
CA SER A 59 9.88 -2.16 -15.72
C SER A 59 9.57 -3.59 -15.27
N GLU A 60 9.25 -4.49 -16.21
CA GLU A 60 9.00 -5.91 -15.93
C GLU A 60 10.25 -6.65 -15.43
N THR A 61 11.45 -6.17 -15.79
CA THR A 61 12.73 -6.78 -15.40
C THR A 61 13.27 -6.30 -14.07
N TYR A 62 12.60 -5.34 -13.40
CA TYR A 62 13.09 -4.73 -12.16
C TYR A 62 13.29 -5.72 -11.01
N SER A 63 12.54 -6.81 -11.00
CA SER A 63 12.71 -7.87 -9.99
C SER A 63 14.05 -8.60 -10.09
N GLU A 64 14.69 -8.56 -11.27
CA GLU A 64 15.99 -9.18 -11.54
C GLU A 64 17.16 -8.22 -11.23
N ASP A 65 16.90 -6.91 -11.28
CA ASP A 65 17.85 -5.88 -10.85
C ASP A 65 17.71 -5.61 -9.35
N GLY A 66 18.62 -6.18 -8.56
CA GLY A 66 18.61 -6.00 -7.10
C GLY A 66 18.71 -4.55 -6.64
N GLY A 67 19.28 -3.63 -7.43
CA GLY A 67 19.30 -2.19 -7.14
C GLY A 67 17.92 -1.56 -7.29
N ARG A 68 17.28 -1.79 -8.44
CA ARG A 68 15.91 -1.30 -8.71
C ARG A 68 14.89 -1.90 -7.76
N LEU A 69 14.96 -3.21 -7.53
CA LEU A 69 14.06 -3.90 -6.60
C LEU A 69 14.17 -3.31 -5.18
N ARG A 70 15.37 -3.01 -4.70
CA ARG A 70 15.55 -2.38 -3.38
C ARG A 70 14.89 -1.00 -3.30
N SER A 71 15.07 -0.17 -4.34
CA SER A 71 14.48 1.17 -4.40
C SER A 71 12.95 1.09 -4.37
N VAL A 72 12.35 0.30 -5.26
CA VAL A 72 10.90 0.08 -5.31
C VAL A 72 10.36 -0.52 -4.01
N SER A 73 11.07 -1.48 -3.42
CA SER A 73 10.65 -2.12 -2.16
C SER A 73 10.69 -1.14 -0.99
N SER A 74 11.62 -0.17 -1.00
CA SER A 74 11.71 0.87 0.02
C SER A 74 10.49 1.80 -0.05
N GLU A 75 10.23 2.40 -1.21
CA GLU A 75 9.12 3.34 -1.36
C GLU A 75 7.75 2.68 -1.15
N LEU A 76 7.60 1.42 -1.60
CA LEU A 76 6.39 0.64 -1.32
C LEU A 76 6.21 0.42 0.18
N ALA A 77 7.30 0.16 0.92
CA ALA A 77 7.22 0.01 2.36
C ALA A 77 6.79 1.30 3.04
N ASP A 78 7.27 2.47 2.59
CA ASP A 78 6.88 3.77 3.14
C ASP A 78 5.39 4.07 2.90
N VAL A 79 4.88 3.80 1.69
CA VAL A 79 3.43 3.86 1.40
C VAL A 79 2.63 3.00 2.38
N ILE A 80 3.05 1.75 2.60
CA ILE A 80 2.37 0.83 3.50
C ILE A 80 2.45 1.33 4.95
N ILE A 81 3.61 1.81 5.41
CA ILE A 81 3.80 2.32 6.77
C ILE A 81 2.83 3.46 7.06
N TYR A 82 2.69 4.43 6.15
CA TYR A 82 1.73 5.51 6.34
C TYR A 82 0.27 5.06 6.23
N CYS A 83 -0.05 4.08 5.37
CA CYS A 83 -1.38 3.46 5.36
C CYS A 83 -1.73 2.81 6.71
N LEU A 84 -0.77 2.09 7.32
CA LEU A 84 -0.95 1.47 8.63
C LEU A 84 -1.06 2.51 9.75
N ALA A 85 -0.25 3.57 9.70
CA ALA A 85 -0.35 4.70 10.63
C ALA A 85 -1.71 5.40 10.53
N PHE A 86 -2.20 5.62 9.32
CA PHE A 86 -3.54 6.18 9.06
C PHE A 86 -4.64 5.28 9.64
N ALA A 87 -4.54 3.96 9.41
CA ALA A 87 -5.47 3.00 9.97
C ALA A 87 -5.44 2.98 11.51
N ASN A 88 -4.27 3.13 12.14
CA ASN A 88 -4.14 3.23 13.59
C ASN A 88 -4.88 4.46 14.15
N VAL A 89 -4.68 5.63 13.53
CA VAL A 89 -5.27 6.89 13.99
C VAL A 89 -6.80 6.89 13.87
N LEU A 90 -7.35 6.26 12.83
CA LEU A 90 -8.80 6.17 12.61
C LEU A 90 -9.44 4.89 13.15
N ASN A 91 -8.67 4.02 13.82
CA ASN A 91 -9.13 2.71 14.31
C ASN A 91 -9.74 1.82 13.21
N ILE A 92 -9.14 1.83 12.02
CA ILE A 92 -9.56 1.00 10.88
C ILE A 92 -9.00 -0.42 11.03
N ASP A 93 -9.87 -1.43 10.94
CA ASP A 93 -9.47 -2.82 10.75
C ASP A 93 -9.12 -3.04 9.27
N VAL A 94 -7.82 -3.03 8.96
CA VAL A 94 -7.31 -3.15 7.60
C VAL A 94 -7.70 -4.50 6.98
N ALA A 95 -7.62 -5.59 7.73
CA ALA A 95 -7.94 -6.92 7.20
C ALA A 95 -9.43 -7.00 6.84
N HIS A 96 -10.30 -6.50 7.72
CA HIS A 96 -11.74 -6.40 7.43
C HIS A 96 -12.02 -5.49 6.24
N SER A 97 -11.46 -4.27 6.20
CA SER A 97 -11.70 -3.30 5.13
C SER A 97 -11.25 -3.82 3.75
N VAL A 98 -10.07 -4.46 3.68
CA VAL A 98 -9.56 -5.03 2.41
C VAL A 98 -10.43 -6.20 1.97
N THR A 99 -10.76 -7.14 2.87
CA THR A 99 -11.59 -8.30 2.52
C THR A 99 -13.01 -7.90 2.10
N LEU A 100 -13.61 -6.91 2.76
CA LEU A 100 -14.89 -6.35 2.33
C LEU A 100 -14.78 -5.72 0.94
N LYS A 101 -13.74 -4.91 0.70
CA LYS A 101 -13.53 -4.25 -0.60
C LYS A 101 -13.34 -5.24 -1.73
N LEU A 102 -12.59 -6.33 -1.50
CA LEU A 102 -12.41 -7.39 -2.48
C LEU A 102 -13.73 -8.05 -2.86
N ARG A 103 -14.61 -8.34 -1.89
CA ARG A 103 -15.95 -8.89 -2.15
C ARG A 103 -16.82 -7.94 -2.97
N GLU A 104 -16.76 -6.64 -2.70
CA GLU A 104 -17.45 -5.63 -3.51
C GLU A 104 -16.90 -5.60 -4.95
N CYS A 105 -15.58 -5.70 -5.10
CA CYS A 105 -14.92 -5.74 -6.41
C CYS A 105 -15.29 -7.01 -7.20
N GLU A 106 -15.39 -8.17 -6.56
CA GLU A 106 -15.85 -9.41 -7.21
C GLU A 106 -17.28 -9.29 -7.75
N GLY A 107 -18.18 -8.66 -6.97
CA GLY A 107 -19.54 -8.38 -7.44
C GLY A 107 -19.59 -7.35 -8.58
N ARG A 108 -18.72 -6.33 -8.53
CA ARG A 108 -18.65 -5.27 -9.56
C ARG A 108 -17.99 -5.73 -10.85
N TYR A 109 -17.03 -6.64 -10.74
CA TYR A 109 -16.23 -7.18 -11.83
C TYR A 109 -16.30 -8.72 -11.85
N PRO A 110 -17.44 -9.32 -12.25
CA PRO A 110 -17.59 -10.76 -12.31
C PRO A 110 -16.53 -11.42 -13.20
N LYS A 111 -15.95 -12.53 -12.74
CA LYS A 111 -14.83 -13.23 -13.41
C LYS A 111 -15.09 -13.51 -14.89
N LEU A 112 -16.28 -13.99 -15.25
CA LEU A 112 -16.60 -14.35 -16.64
C LEU A 112 -16.68 -13.14 -17.58
N ASP A 113 -17.07 -11.98 -17.06
CA ASP A 113 -17.25 -10.77 -17.86
C ASP A 113 -15.94 -9.98 -18.04
N PHE A 114 -15.00 -10.13 -17.10
CA PHE A 114 -13.78 -9.33 -17.00
C PHE A 114 -12.47 -10.13 -17.15
N TYR A 115 -12.53 -11.44 -17.42
CA TYR A 115 -11.32 -12.23 -17.69
C TYR A 115 -10.56 -11.68 -18.92
N GLY A 116 -9.33 -11.22 -18.70
CA GLY A 116 -8.47 -10.64 -19.75
C GLY A 116 -8.97 -9.31 -20.32
N ARG A 117 -9.93 -8.64 -19.65
CA ARG A 117 -10.51 -7.37 -20.11
C ARG A 117 -10.42 -6.31 -19.02
N PRO A 118 -9.88 -5.12 -19.30
CA PRO A 118 -9.85 -4.05 -18.31
C PRO A 118 -11.28 -3.55 -18.02
N PRO A 119 -11.54 -3.06 -16.81
CA PRO A 119 -12.79 -2.37 -16.52
C PRO A 119 -12.89 -1.09 -17.38
N ASN A 120 -14.06 -0.85 -17.97
CA ASN A 120 -14.34 0.43 -18.62
C ASN A 120 -14.34 1.56 -17.58
N LEU A 121 -13.78 2.73 -17.91
CA LEU A 121 -13.73 3.94 -17.09
C LEU A 121 -15.08 4.29 -16.43
N SER A 122 -16.20 4.04 -17.11
CA SER A 122 -17.55 4.26 -16.56
C SER A 122 -17.90 3.40 -15.34
N LYS A 123 -17.22 2.26 -15.16
CA LYS A 123 -17.38 1.34 -14.02
C LYS A 123 -16.34 1.55 -12.91
N ILE A 124 -15.38 2.45 -13.09
CA ILE A 124 -14.30 2.73 -12.09
C ILE A 124 -14.77 3.73 -11.01
N ARG A 125 -15.69 4.65 -11.35
CA ARG A 125 -16.02 5.83 -10.54
C ARG A 125 -17.03 5.66 -9.39
N LYS A 126 -17.44 4.45 -9.02
CA LYS A 126 -18.35 4.25 -7.87
C LYS A 126 -17.59 3.65 -6.70
N ALA A 127 -16.90 4.48 -5.91
CA ALA A 127 -16.58 4.10 -4.54
C ALA A 127 -17.80 4.38 -3.68
#